data_AF-A0A7W1XUC9-F1
#
_entry.id   AF-A0A7W1XUC9-F1
#
_cell.length_a   1.000
_cell.length_b   1.000
_cell.length_c   1.000
_cell.angle_alpha   90.00
_cell.angle_beta   90.00
_cell.angle_gamma   90.00
#
_symmetry.space_group_name_H-M   'P 1'
#
loop_
_entity.id
_entity.type
_entity.pdbx_description
1 polymer ?
#
loop_
_entity_poly.entity_id
_entity_poly.type
_entity_poly.pdbx_seq_one_letter_code
_entity_poly.pdbx_strand_id
1 'polypeptide(L)'
;MIKNRPGNRGEAGWSLIETVFTLFLFGLLFSLCMPAISVIAERVERMLLMQELASRLQLAQTEAMSKETEVTVRLVSAQNEVHIVQNETVLRKIRIPPLYRLTSNYPRQSFVYRETGQVQGGTLSLYSGKRLVGRLVIQVASGLPKVEMVSCAL
;
A
#
# COMPACT_ATOMS: atom_id res chain seq x y z
N MET A 1 -70.80 -11.27 -28.47
CA MET A 1 -70.55 -10.52 -27.22
C MET A 1 -69.14 -10.84 -26.76
N ILE A 2 -68.15 -10.06 -27.18
CA ILE A 2 -66.73 -10.22 -26.78
C ILE A 2 -66.34 -8.93 -26.06
N LYS A 3 -66.12 -9.05 -24.75
CA LYS A 3 -65.83 -7.95 -23.83
C LYS A 3 -64.39 -7.50 -24.02
N ASN A 4 -64.18 -6.32 -24.59
CA ASN A 4 -62.87 -5.66 -24.68
C ASN A 4 -62.24 -5.56 -23.28
N ARG A 5 -61.03 -6.08 -23.13
CA ARG A 5 -60.21 -5.87 -21.92
C ARG A 5 -59.67 -4.43 -21.95
N PRO A 6 -59.84 -3.62 -20.90
CA PRO A 6 -59.09 -2.37 -20.78
C PRO A 6 -57.61 -2.70 -20.59
N GLY A 7 -56.79 -2.28 -21.55
CA GLY A 7 -55.33 -2.39 -21.50
C GLY A 7 -54.73 -1.51 -20.40
N ASN A 8 -53.70 -2.07 -19.75
CA ASN A 8 -52.66 -1.43 -18.95
C ASN A 8 -53.08 -0.32 -17.97
N ARG A 9 -53.46 -0.73 -16.76
CA ARG A 9 -53.13 0.03 -15.54
C ARG A 9 -51.76 -0.45 -15.04
N GLY A 10 -50.74 0.40 -15.04
CA GLY A 10 -49.61 0.21 -14.11
C GLY A 10 -48.17 0.36 -14.63
N GLU A 11 -47.90 0.84 -15.84
CA GLU A 11 -46.53 1.20 -16.23
C GLU A 11 -46.29 2.70 -15.95
N ALA A 12 -46.13 3.04 -14.67
CA ALA A 12 -45.62 4.34 -14.27
C ALA A 12 -44.11 4.37 -14.50
N GLY A 13 -43.70 4.54 -15.75
CA GLY A 13 -42.31 4.79 -16.11
C GLY A 13 -41.83 6.11 -15.52
N TRP A 14 -40.54 6.19 -15.21
CA TRP A 14 -39.92 7.43 -14.76
C TRP A 14 -40.03 8.50 -15.84
N SER A 15 -40.42 9.71 -15.45
CA SER A 15 -40.39 10.83 -16.37
C SER A 15 -38.94 11.18 -16.73
N LEU A 16 -38.72 11.66 -17.96
CA LEU A 16 -37.40 12.08 -18.41
C LEU A 16 -36.82 13.16 -17.48
N ILE A 17 -37.65 14.09 -17.00
CA ILE A 17 -37.22 15.14 -16.07
C ILE A 17 -36.84 14.58 -14.69
N GLU A 18 -37.59 13.60 -14.16
CA GLU A 18 -37.27 12.94 -12.88
C GLU A 18 -35.95 12.17 -12.98
N THR A 19 -35.71 11.54 -14.13
CA THR A 19 -34.46 10.82 -14.41
C THR A 19 -33.28 11.78 -14.50
N VAL A 20 -33.43 12.91 -15.22
CA VAL A 20 -32.39 13.94 -15.30
C VAL A 20 -32.12 14.55 -13.93
N PHE A 21 -33.17 14.86 -13.15
CA PHE A 21 -33.02 15.46 -11.83
C PHE A 21 -32.36 14.51 -10.83
N THR A 22 -32.71 13.23 -10.85
CA THR A 22 -32.04 12.23 -10.01
C THR A 22 -30.60 12.01 -10.39
N LEU A 23 -30.28 11.90 -11.68
CA LEU A 23 -28.88 11.83 -12.14
C LEU A 23 -28.08 13.07 -11.75
N PHE A 24 -28.69 14.26 -11.86
CA PHE A 24 -28.07 15.51 -11.41
C PHE A 24 -27.78 15.49 -9.91
N LEU A 25 -28.75 15.06 -9.09
CA LEU A 25 -28.59 14.97 -7.65
C LEU A 25 -27.51 13.95 -7.25
N PHE A 26 -27.47 12.79 -7.92
CA PHE A 26 -26.40 11.82 -7.74
C PHE A 26 -25.04 12.39 -8.18
N GLY A 27 -24.96 13.06 -9.32
CA GLY A 27 -23.72 13.69 -9.78
C GLY A 27 -23.19 14.72 -8.78
N LEU A 28 -24.08 15.52 -8.18
CA LEU A 28 -23.73 16.49 -7.14
C LEU A 28 -23.23 15.78 -5.87
N LEU A 29 -23.92 14.73 -5.41
CA LEU A 29 -23.46 13.91 -4.28
C LEU A 29 -22.10 13.26 -4.54
N PHE A 30 -21.89 12.68 -5.73
CA PHE A 30 -20.61 12.09 -6.12
C PHE A 30 -19.49 13.12 -6.15
N SER A 31 -19.76 14.31 -6.68
CA SER A 31 -18.78 15.40 -6.70
C SER A 31 -18.36 15.84 -5.30
N LEU A 32 -19.29 15.85 -4.35
CA LEU A 32 -19.00 16.18 -2.94
C LEU A 32 -18.20 15.07 -2.24
N CYS A 33 -18.42 13.80 -2.59
CA CYS A 33 -17.72 12.66 -2.01
C CYS A 33 -16.30 12.44 -2.57
N MET A 34 -16.01 12.92 -3.78
CA MET A 34 -14.74 12.73 -4.48
C MET A 34 -13.48 13.08 -3.63
N PRO A 35 -13.39 14.23 -2.94
CA PRO A 35 -12.23 14.55 -2.11
C PRO A 35 -12.07 13.63 -0.90
N ALA A 36 -13.17 13.10 -0.33
CA ALA A 36 -13.07 12.15 0.76
C ALA A 36 -12.50 10.79 0.28
N ILE A 37 -12.93 10.35 -0.90
CA ILE A 37 -12.47 9.10 -1.50
C ILE A 37 -10.98 9.17 -1.82
N SER A 38 -10.47 10.29 -2.35
CA SER A 38 -9.05 10.43 -2.69
C SER A 38 -8.14 10.32 -1.46
N VAL A 39 -8.52 10.95 -0.34
CA VAL A 39 -7.77 10.88 0.93
C VAL A 39 -7.77 9.46 1.49
N ILE A 40 -8.91 8.76 1.41
CA ILE A 40 -9.01 7.36 1.86
C ILE A 40 -8.13 6.47 0.98
N ALA A 41 -8.19 6.64 -0.34
CA ALA A 41 -7.40 5.86 -1.29
C ALA A 41 -5.89 6.00 -1.02
N GLU A 42 -5.39 7.23 -0.86
CA GLU A 42 -3.97 7.47 -0.54
C GLU A 42 -3.56 6.81 0.78
N ARG A 43 -4.41 6.90 1.80
CA ARG A 43 -4.16 6.26 3.10
C ARG A 43 -4.08 4.73 2.98
N VAL A 44 -4.98 4.13 2.21
CA VAL A 44 -5.02 2.68 1.97
C VAL A 44 -3.80 2.24 1.17
N GLU A 45 -3.46 2.94 0.09
CA GLU A 45 -2.28 2.64 -0.73
C GLU A 45 -1.00 2.64 0.11
N ARG A 46 -0.81 3.68 0.93
CA ARG A 46 0.34 3.80 1.84
C ARG A 46 0.39 2.66 2.84
N MET A 47 -0.75 2.27 3.42
CA MET A 47 -0.83 1.18 4.38
C MET A 47 -0.45 -0.16 3.73
N LEU A 48 -0.99 -0.44 2.55
CA LEU A 48 -0.70 -1.65 1.78
C LEU A 48 0.79 -1.72 1.40
N LEU A 49 1.39 -0.61 0.96
CA LEU A 49 2.82 -0.55 0.65
C LEU A 49 3.69 -0.88 1.87
N MET A 50 3.39 -0.30 3.03
CA MET A 50 4.14 -0.56 4.26
C MET A 50 3.97 -1.99 4.77
N GLN A 51 2.77 -2.55 4.68
CA GLN A 51 2.49 -3.94 5.04
C GLN A 51 3.19 -4.91 4.09
N GLU A 52 3.17 -4.64 2.78
CA GLU A 52 3.89 -5.43 1.79
C GLU A 52 5.39 -5.39 2.06
N LEU A 53 5.97 -4.22 2.32
CA LEU A 53 7.38 -4.11 2.71
C LEU A 53 7.71 -4.93 3.95
N ALA A 54 6.91 -4.84 5.01
CA ALA A 54 7.12 -5.63 6.23
C ALA A 54 7.03 -7.14 5.96
N SER A 55 6.01 -7.59 5.21
CA SER A 55 5.83 -8.98 4.81
C SER A 55 7.04 -9.50 4.02
N ARG A 56 7.55 -8.70 3.08
CA ARG A 56 8.73 -9.07 2.27
C ARG A 56 10.01 -9.16 3.09
N LEU A 57 10.19 -8.26 4.06
CA LEU A 57 11.33 -8.31 4.98
C LEU A 57 11.25 -9.51 5.92
N GLN A 58 10.07 -9.82 6.43
CA GLN A 58 9.84 -11.03 7.23
C GLN A 58 10.11 -12.29 6.41
N LEU A 59 9.72 -12.32 5.13
CA LEU A 59 10.04 -13.42 4.24
C LEU A 59 11.55 -13.55 3.99
N ALA A 60 12.28 -12.44 3.81
CA ALA A 60 13.74 -12.45 3.70
C ALA A 60 14.41 -12.99 4.98
N GLN A 61 13.88 -12.64 6.15
CA GLN A 61 14.32 -13.20 7.43
C GLN A 61 14.07 -14.71 7.49
N THR A 62 12.88 -15.17 7.13
CA THR A 62 12.56 -16.60 7.08
C THR A 62 13.44 -17.34 6.07
N GLU A 63 13.71 -16.76 4.90
CA GLU A 63 14.62 -17.34 3.92
C GLU A 63 16.05 -17.49 4.46
N ALA A 64 16.54 -16.51 5.23
CA ALA A 64 17.85 -16.59 5.86
C ALA A 64 17.92 -17.75 6.88
N MET A 65 16.87 -17.91 7.68
CA MET A 65 16.76 -18.98 8.67
C MET A 65 16.59 -20.35 8.05
N SER A 66 15.68 -20.50 7.09
CA SER A 66 15.36 -21.80 6.50
C SER A 66 16.48 -22.35 5.62
N LYS A 67 17.30 -21.48 5.03
CA LYS A 67 18.43 -21.89 4.18
C LYS A 67 19.77 -21.83 4.91
N GLU A 68 19.77 -21.43 6.19
CA GLU A 68 20.99 -21.21 6.98
C GLU A 68 22.03 -20.39 6.19
N THR A 69 21.57 -19.33 5.52
CA THR A 69 22.44 -18.47 4.71
C THR A 69 22.10 -17.00 4.92
N GLU A 70 23.11 -16.13 4.86
CA GLU A 70 22.88 -14.70 4.97
C GLU A 70 22.04 -14.16 3.79
N VAL A 71 21.05 -13.32 4.12
CA VAL A 71 20.21 -12.62 3.14
C VAL A 71 20.43 -11.12 3.30
N THR A 72 20.90 -10.47 2.24
CA THR A 72 21.15 -9.04 2.22
C THR A 72 19.96 -8.29 1.62
N VAL A 73 19.45 -7.30 2.35
CA VAL A 73 18.47 -6.34 1.84
C VAL A 73 19.20 -5.05 1.47
N ARG A 74 19.07 -4.62 0.21
CA ARG A 74 19.69 -3.39 -0.32
C ARG A 74 18.61 -2.44 -0.80
N LEU A 75 18.64 -1.20 -0.33
CA LEU A 75 17.83 -0.13 -0.88
C LEU A 75 18.60 0.54 -2.02
N VAL A 76 18.04 0.50 -3.23
CA VAL A 76 18.61 1.13 -4.42
C VAL A 76 17.90 2.45 -4.65
N SER A 77 18.36 3.50 -3.95
CA SER A 77 17.74 4.84 -4.00
C SER A 77 17.62 5.43 -5.40
N ALA A 78 18.56 5.10 -6.30
CA ALA A 78 18.55 5.60 -7.69
C ALA A 78 17.37 5.04 -8.51
N GLN A 79 16.91 3.84 -8.20
CA GLN A 79 15.84 3.13 -8.92
C GLN A 79 14.54 3.11 -8.12
N ASN A 80 14.54 3.62 -6.88
CA ASN A 80 13.44 3.49 -5.93
C ASN A 80 12.99 2.03 -5.75
N GLU A 81 13.96 1.13 -5.65
CA GLU A 81 13.72 -0.31 -5.48
C GLU A 81 14.38 -0.83 -4.21
N VAL A 82 13.81 -1.90 -3.64
CA VAL A 82 14.44 -2.71 -2.59
C VAL A 82 14.76 -4.08 -3.18
N HIS A 83 16.03 -4.46 -3.10
CA HIS A 83 16.52 -5.75 -3.60
C HIS A 83 16.83 -6.67 -2.42
N ILE A 84 16.28 -7.88 -2.47
CA ILE A 84 16.61 -8.97 -1.54
C ILE A 84 17.57 -9.89 -2.28
N VAL A 85 18.78 -10.03 -1.75
CA VAL A 85 19.91 -10.71 -2.39
C VAL A 85 20.41 -11.83 -1.48
N GLN A 86 20.60 -13.00 -2.05
CA GLN A 86 21.21 -14.16 -1.39
C GLN A 86 22.29 -14.73 -2.31
N ASN A 87 23.49 -14.97 -1.79
CA ASN A 87 24.62 -15.52 -2.57
C ASN A 87 24.81 -14.81 -3.93
N GLU A 88 24.84 -13.47 -3.90
CA GLU A 88 24.95 -12.58 -5.08
C GLU A 88 23.79 -12.64 -6.09
N THR A 89 22.79 -13.49 -5.86
CA THR A 89 21.61 -13.61 -6.70
C THR A 89 20.47 -12.76 -6.13
N VAL A 90 19.82 -11.98 -6.98
CA VAL A 90 18.63 -11.21 -6.57
C VAL A 90 17.44 -12.15 -6.49
N LEU A 91 17.00 -12.48 -5.27
CA LEU A 91 15.82 -13.31 -5.04
C LEU A 91 14.53 -12.55 -5.37
N ARG A 92 14.47 -11.28 -4.99
CA ARG A 92 13.27 -10.47 -5.16
C ARG A 92 13.59 -8.98 -5.29
N LYS A 93 12.78 -8.31 -6.11
CA LYS A 93 12.78 -6.86 -6.26
C LYS A 93 11.42 -6.32 -5.84
N ILE A 94 11.43 -5.25 -5.06
CA ILE A 94 10.24 -4.54 -4.62
C ILE A 94 10.34 -3.13 -5.21
N ARG A 95 9.39 -2.77 -6.05
CA ARG A 95 9.31 -1.42 -6.62
C ARG A 95 8.52 -0.52 -5.69
N ILE A 96 9.10 0.62 -5.35
CA ILE A 96 8.42 1.66 -4.60
C ILE A 96 7.77 2.61 -5.61
N PRO A 97 6.46 2.90 -5.50
CA PRO A 97 5.80 3.85 -6.40
C PRO A 97 6.50 5.21 -6.38
N PRO A 98 6.54 5.93 -7.52
CA PRO A 98 7.33 7.16 -7.66
C PRO A 98 6.87 8.32 -6.76
N LEU A 99 5.63 8.27 -6.28
CA LEU A 99 5.11 9.23 -5.29
C LEU A 99 5.85 9.13 -3.94
N TYR A 100 6.41 7.96 -3.65
CA TYR A 100 7.06 7.67 -2.38
C TYR A 100 8.57 7.55 -2.53
N ARG A 101 9.28 7.92 -1.47
CA ARG A 101 10.72 7.74 -1.33
C ARG A 101 11.02 7.00 -0.05
N LEU A 102 11.75 5.90 -0.18
CA LEU A 102 12.24 5.14 0.97
C LEU A 102 13.63 5.63 1.36
N THR A 103 13.83 5.91 2.63
CA THR A 103 15.16 6.19 3.20
C THR A 103 15.44 5.25 4.34
N SER A 104 16.71 5.10 4.69
CA SER A 104 17.16 4.16 5.72
C SER A 104 18.26 4.79 6.56
N ASN A 105 18.29 4.43 7.85
CA ASN A 105 19.41 4.75 8.73
C ASN A 105 20.54 3.71 8.69
N TYR A 106 20.42 2.66 7.88
CA TYR A 106 21.45 1.64 7.76
C TYR A 106 22.67 2.14 6.98
N PRO A 107 23.89 1.71 7.38
CA PRO A 107 25.09 2.03 6.63
C PRO A 107 24.97 1.49 5.21
N ARG A 108 25.35 2.31 4.22
CA ARG A 108 25.26 1.97 2.78
C ARG A 108 23.85 1.60 2.30
N GLN A 109 22.81 1.99 3.04
CA GLN A 109 21.41 1.68 2.73
C GLN A 109 21.15 0.17 2.59
N SER A 110 21.88 -0.65 3.35
CA SER A 110 21.75 -2.10 3.30
C SER A 110 21.89 -2.73 4.67
N PHE A 111 21.22 -3.85 4.89
CA PHE A 111 21.36 -4.66 6.10
C PHE A 111 21.30 -6.14 5.76
N VAL A 112 21.83 -6.96 6.67
CA VAL A 112 21.99 -8.40 6.46
C VAL A 112 21.22 -9.16 7.55
N TYR A 113 20.28 -9.99 7.12
CA TYR A 113 19.72 -11.03 7.98
C TYR A 113 20.73 -12.17 8.05
N ARG A 114 21.17 -12.48 9.27
CA ARG A 114 22.00 -13.64 9.54
C ARG A 114 21.17 -14.92 9.46
N GLU A 115 21.86 -16.05 9.39
CA GLU A 115 21.30 -17.41 9.41
C GLU A 115 20.37 -17.64 10.61
N THR A 116 20.61 -16.94 11.73
CA THR A 116 19.77 -16.99 12.93
C THR A 116 18.50 -16.13 12.84
N GLY A 117 18.28 -15.43 11.73
CA GLY A 117 17.21 -14.45 11.54
C GLY A 117 17.49 -13.10 12.22
N GLN A 118 18.63 -12.96 12.88
CA GLN A 118 19.02 -11.72 13.55
C GLN A 118 19.50 -10.68 12.54
N VAL A 119 19.30 -9.41 12.88
CA VAL A 119 19.75 -8.25 12.08
C VAL A 119 20.14 -7.12 13.01
N GLN A 120 20.99 -6.23 12.51
CA GLN A 120 21.20 -4.94 13.17
C GLN A 120 19.87 -4.18 13.18
N GLY A 121 19.44 -3.69 14.35
CA GLY A 121 18.22 -2.89 14.41
C GLY A 121 18.36 -1.60 13.62
N GLY A 122 17.23 -1.07 13.15
CA GLY A 122 17.23 0.11 12.31
C GLY A 122 15.83 0.54 11.92
N THR A 123 15.73 1.54 11.06
CA THR A 123 14.47 2.14 10.66
C THR A 123 14.51 2.50 9.19
N LEU A 124 13.50 2.05 8.47
CA LEU A 124 13.18 2.50 7.12
C LEU A 124 12.08 3.55 7.24
N SER A 125 12.28 4.70 6.61
CA SER A 125 11.34 5.81 6.63
C SER A 125 10.75 6.01 5.24
N LEU A 126 9.43 6.03 5.16
CA LEU A 126 8.67 6.27 3.93
C LEU A 126 8.26 7.73 3.87
N TYR A 127 8.65 8.42 2.81
CA TYR A 127 8.31 9.82 2.56
C TYR A 127 7.38 9.93 1.36
N SER A 128 6.38 10.81 1.43
CA SER A 128 5.65 11.33 0.28
C SER A 128 6.09 12.78 0.07
N GLY A 129 6.83 13.03 -1.01
CA GLY A 129 7.55 14.29 -1.21
C GLY A 129 8.52 14.60 -0.04
N LYS A 130 8.20 15.63 0.75
CA LYS A 130 8.98 16.04 1.95
C LYS A 130 8.37 15.56 3.27
N ARG A 131 7.19 14.95 3.27
CA ARG A 131 6.47 14.55 4.48
C ARG A 131 6.77 13.11 4.81
N LEU A 132 7.11 12.84 6.07
CA LEU A 132 7.23 11.47 6.58
C LEU A 132 5.83 10.89 6.75
N VAL A 133 5.55 9.78 6.07
CA VAL A 133 4.22 9.18 6.04
C VAL A 133 4.16 7.81 6.72
N GLY A 134 5.31 7.17 6.95
CA GLY A 134 5.39 5.91 7.67
C GLY A 134 6.82 5.56 8.08
N ARG A 135 6.95 4.71 9.09
CA ARG A 135 8.21 4.13 9.54
C ARG A 135 8.07 2.63 9.64
N LEU A 136 9.11 1.92 9.28
CA LEU A 136 9.26 0.49 9.50
C LEU A 136 10.48 0.32 10.39
N VAL A 137 10.23 -0.06 11.64
CA VAL A 137 11.24 -0.24 12.67
C VAL A 137 11.60 -1.71 12.72
N ILE A 138 12.86 -2.02 12.46
CA ILE A 138 13.40 -3.37 12.57
C ILE A 138 14.00 -3.52 13.96
N GLN A 139 13.42 -4.41 14.76
CA GLN A 139 13.83 -4.62 16.14
C GLN A 139 15.20 -5.31 16.22
N VAL A 140 16.05 -4.82 17.13
CA VAL A 140 17.36 -5.42 17.42
C VAL A 140 17.15 -6.84 17.93
N ALA A 141 18.04 -7.75 17.53
CA ALA A 141 18.09 -9.16 17.92
C ALA A 141 16.93 -10.03 17.40
N SER A 142 15.69 -9.55 17.35
CA SER A 142 14.57 -10.34 16.77
C SER A 142 14.46 -10.21 15.26
N GLY A 143 14.94 -9.09 14.67
CA GLY A 143 14.84 -8.78 13.24
C GLY A 143 13.43 -8.60 12.69
N LEU A 144 12.43 -8.60 13.58
CA LEU A 144 11.04 -8.45 13.20
C LEU A 144 10.75 -7.01 12.73
N PRO A 145 10.14 -6.85 11.55
CA PRO A 145 9.70 -5.56 11.07
C PRO A 145 8.39 -5.14 11.74
N LYS A 146 8.38 -3.96 12.38
CA LYS A 146 7.17 -3.33 12.92
C LYS A 146 6.81 -2.10 12.09
N VAL A 147 5.57 -2.06 11.60
CA VAL A 147 5.04 -0.91 10.86
C VAL A 147 4.47 0.11 11.83
N GLU A 148 4.92 1.36 11.70
CA GLU A 148 4.42 2.51 12.44
C GLU A 148 3.96 3.57 11.44
N MET A 149 2.65 3.74 11.34
CA MET A 149 2.05 4.74 10.45
C MET A 149 2.08 6.10 11.12
N VAL A 150 2.61 7.11 10.43
CA VAL A 150 2.54 8.49 10.92
C VAL A 150 1.21 9.07 10.47
N SER A 151 0.33 9.27 11.44
CA SER A 151 -0.89 10.05 11.26
C SER A 151 -0.47 11.52 11.13
N CYS A 152 -0.41 12.06 9.90
CA CYS A 152 -0.47 13.51 9.76
C CYS A 152 -1.86 13.94 10.19
N ALA A 153 -1.95 14.72 11.28
CA ALA A 153 -3.09 15.58 11.49
C ALA A 153 -3.17 16.53 10.28
N LEU A 154 -4.34 16.54 9.62
CA LEU A 154 -4.70 17.52 8.60
C LEU A 154 -4.83 18.90 9.23
#